data_AF-A0A669E6K6-F1
#
_entry.id   AF-A0A669E6K6-F1
#
_cell.length_a   1.000
_cell.length_b   1.000
_cell.length_c   1.000
_cell.angle_alpha   90.00
_cell.angle_beta   90.00
_cell.angle_gamma   90.00
#
_symmetry.space_group_name_H-M   'P 1'
#
loop_
_entity.id
_entity.type
_entity.pdbx_description
1 polymer ?
#
loop_
_entity_poly.entity_id
_entity_poly.type
_entity_poly.pdbx_seq_one_letter_code
_entity_poly.pdbx_strand_id
1 'polypeptide(L)'
;MNIIWLRLPAALLVTSALSVQMTDIRFNQSIAGVMLVTSLNELNQPGYAFNVSEARRLCWSLGLNIASKAQVQKALSRGLETCRFGWIDEHFAVIPRIHPIPSCGKNKSGLYIPHN
;
A
#
# COMPACT_ATOMS: atom_id res chain seq x y z
N MET A 1 -5.08 23.26 25.97
CA MET A 1 -5.18 24.61 25.37
C MET A 1 -4.70 24.46 23.94
N ASN A 2 -5.62 24.34 22.99
CA ASN A 2 -5.29 23.88 21.64
C ASN A 2 -5.34 25.08 20.69
N ILE A 3 -4.19 25.43 20.10
CA ILE A 3 -4.07 26.49 19.10
C ILE A 3 -4.18 25.81 17.73
N ILE A 4 -5.22 26.16 16.97
CA ILE A 4 -5.40 25.72 15.58
C ILE A 4 -4.86 26.83 14.67
N TRP A 5 -3.88 26.50 13.83
CA TRP A 5 -3.39 27.36 12.75
C TRP A 5 -3.97 26.85 11.43
N LEU A 6 -4.92 27.57 10.85
CA LEU A 6 -5.38 27.34 9.48
C LEU A 6 -4.57 28.23 8.55
N ARG A 7 -3.76 27.62 7.67
CA ARG A 7 -3.18 28.34 6.53
C ARG A 7 -4.26 28.54 5.48
N LEU A 8 -4.49 29.78 5.07
CA LEU A 8 -5.15 30.10 3.81
C LEU A 8 -4.19 29.82 2.65
N PRO A 9 -4.52 28.97 1.67
CA PRO A 9 -3.87 29.03 0.38
C PRO A 9 -4.56 30.12 -0.43
N ALA A 10 -3.81 31.17 -0.74
CA ALA A 10 -4.09 32.01 -1.89
C ALA A 10 -4.20 31.10 -3.12
N ALA A 11 -5.31 31.22 -3.85
CA ALA A 11 -5.48 30.65 -5.16
C ALA A 11 -4.24 30.93 -6.03
N LEU A 12 -3.77 29.97 -6.82
CA LEU A 12 -3.18 30.22 -8.14
C LEU A 12 -3.06 28.89 -8.94
N LEU A 13 -3.64 28.95 -10.14
CA LEU A 13 -3.23 28.35 -11.41
C LEU A 13 -3.42 26.84 -11.62
N VAL A 14 -4.47 26.56 -12.41
CA VAL A 14 -4.69 25.33 -13.17
C VAL A 14 -3.55 25.16 -14.18
N THR A 15 -2.67 24.19 -13.97
CA THR A 15 -1.83 23.65 -15.05
C THR A 15 -2.54 22.45 -15.64
N SER A 16 -2.92 22.53 -16.92
CA SER A 16 -3.41 21.40 -17.71
C SER A 16 -2.27 20.42 -17.97
N ALA A 17 -1.94 19.62 -16.96
CA ALA A 17 -1.27 18.34 -17.17
C ALA A 17 -2.38 17.34 -17.51
N LEU A 18 -2.15 16.47 -18.50
CA LEU A 18 -2.89 15.20 -18.59
C LEU A 18 -2.76 14.55 -17.22
N SER A 19 -3.81 14.63 -16.41
CA SER A 19 -3.84 13.95 -15.13
C SER A 19 -3.90 12.48 -15.46
N VAL A 20 -2.75 11.80 -15.45
CA VAL A 20 -2.74 10.39 -15.07
C VAL A 20 -3.43 10.38 -13.72
N GLN A 21 -4.70 9.97 -13.71
CA GLN A 21 -5.57 10.09 -12.56
C GLN A 21 -5.06 9.13 -11.50
N MET A 22 -4.27 9.66 -10.57
CA MET A 22 -3.89 8.98 -9.33
C MET A 22 -5.07 8.88 -8.35
N THR A 23 -6.32 8.88 -8.87
CA THR A 23 -7.57 8.76 -8.12
C THR A 23 -7.93 7.31 -7.84
N ASP A 24 -7.40 6.38 -8.62
CA ASP A 24 -7.80 4.97 -8.59
C ASP A 24 -6.85 4.11 -7.73
N ILE A 25 -6.13 4.73 -6.80
CA ILE A 25 -5.29 4.02 -5.82
C ILE A 25 -5.59 4.47 -4.39
N ARG A 26 -5.67 3.50 -3.49
CA ARG A 26 -5.84 3.69 -2.05
C ARG A 26 -4.54 3.35 -1.34
N PHE A 27 -4.12 4.23 -0.43
CA PHE A 27 -3.01 4.02 0.48
C PHE A 27 -3.53 3.60 1.86
N ASN A 28 -2.96 2.53 2.41
CA ASN A 28 -3.14 2.19 3.81
C ASN A 28 -2.19 2.99 4.71
N GLN A 29 -2.41 2.92 6.03
CA GLN A 29 -1.48 3.51 7.01
C GLN A 29 -0.07 2.94 6.83
N SER A 30 0.93 3.83 6.84
CA SER A 30 2.34 3.44 6.84
C SER A 30 2.79 3.02 8.22
N ILE A 31 3.39 1.84 8.32
CA ILE A 31 3.98 1.30 9.54
C ILE A 31 5.43 0.94 9.24
N ALA A 32 6.35 1.57 9.95
CA ALA A 32 7.79 1.42 9.72
C ALA A 32 8.24 1.76 8.28
N GLY A 33 7.52 2.64 7.58
CA GLY A 33 7.79 3.02 6.20
C GLY A 33 7.15 2.10 5.14
N VAL A 34 6.42 1.06 5.55
CA VAL A 34 5.72 0.14 4.64
C VAL A 34 4.22 0.41 4.67
N MET A 35 3.59 0.51 3.50
CA MET A 35 2.15 0.63 3.33
C MET A 35 1.67 -0.22 2.15
N LEU A 36 0.42 -0.72 2.24
CA LEU A 36 -0.23 -1.38 1.12
C LEU A 36 -0.85 -0.33 0.18
N VAL A 37 -0.58 -0.46 -1.12
CA VAL A 37 -1.23 0.32 -2.18
C VAL A 37 -2.22 -0.59 -2.90
N THR A 38 -3.47 -0.14 -3.04
CA THR A 38 -4.55 -0.94 -3.63
C THR A 38 -5.20 -0.18 -4.78
N SER A 39 -5.38 -0.81 -5.94
CA SER A 39 -6.13 -0.22 -7.05
C SER A 39 -7.64 -0.26 -6.77
N LEU A 40 -8.35 0.78 -7.19
CA LEU A 40 -9.80 0.95 -7.08
C LEU A 40 -10.40 0.93 -8.48
N ASN A 41 -11.56 0.30 -8.66
CA ASN A 41 -12.34 0.42 -9.89
C ASN A 41 -13.21 1.69 -9.86
N GLU A 42 -13.98 1.92 -10.93
CA GLU A 42 -14.92 3.04 -11.07
C GLU A 42 -15.99 3.09 -9.96
N LEU A 43 -16.25 1.95 -9.31
CA LEU A 43 -17.16 1.82 -8.15
C LEU A 43 -16.44 2.00 -6.80
N ASN A 44 -15.19 2.46 -6.81
CA ASN A 44 -14.34 2.61 -5.62
C ASN A 44 -14.09 1.28 -4.87
N GLN A 45 -14.16 0.15 -5.58
CA GLN A 45 -13.95 -1.17 -5.02
C GLN A 45 -12.50 -1.64 -5.23
N PRO A 46 -11.86 -2.24 -4.21
CA PRO A 46 -10.44 -2.54 -4.26
C PRO A 46 -10.13 -3.86 -5.00
N GLY A 47 -9.29 -3.80 -6.05
CA GLY A 47 -8.92 -4.92 -6.93
C GLY A 47 -7.44 -5.37 -6.84
N TYR A 48 -7.11 -6.47 -7.53
CA TYR A 48 -5.74 -6.92 -7.77
C TYR A 48 -5.38 -6.59 -9.23
N ALA A 49 -4.74 -5.43 -9.43
CA ALA A 49 -4.54 -4.85 -10.77
C ALA A 49 -3.06 -4.79 -11.21
N PHE A 50 -2.13 -5.27 -10.38
CA PHE A 50 -0.70 -5.13 -10.63
C PHE A 50 -0.02 -6.50 -10.67
N ASN A 51 0.88 -6.70 -11.63
CA ASN A 51 2.00 -7.64 -11.50
C ASN A 51 3.19 -6.98 -10.76
N VAL A 52 4.25 -7.73 -10.47
CA VAL A 52 5.43 -7.20 -9.75
C VAL A 52 6.08 -6.01 -10.47
N SER A 53 6.19 -6.05 -11.79
CA SER A 53 6.83 -4.99 -12.58
C SER A 53 6.01 -3.71 -12.57
N GLU A 54 4.68 -3.82 -12.63
CA GLU A 54 3.75 -2.71 -12.45
C GLU A 54 3.79 -2.14 -11.03
N ALA A 55 3.82 -3.00 -10.01
CA ALA A 55 3.93 -2.57 -8.62
C ALA A 55 5.23 -1.79 -8.36
N ARG A 56 6.36 -2.25 -8.90
CA ARG A 56 7.65 -1.55 -8.81
C ARG A 56 7.61 -0.20 -9.52
N ARG A 57 7.09 -0.15 -10.75
CA ARG A 57 6.93 1.11 -11.51
C ARG A 57 6.03 2.10 -10.78
N LEU A 58 4.92 1.63 -10.20
CA LEU A 58 4.01 2.48 -9.41
C LEU A 58 4.71 3.07 -8.18
N CYS A 59 5.46 2.27 -7.42
CA CYS A 59 6.21 2.79 -6.28
C CYS A 59 7.19 3.88 -6.73
N TRP A 60 7.94 3.64 -7.82
CA TRP A 60 8.87 4.62 -8.37
C TRP A 60 8.21 5.91 -8.85
N SER A 61 7.06 5.84 -9.53
CA SER A 61 6.33 7.04 -9.96
C SER A 61 5.82 7.86 -8.78
N LEU A 62 5.67 7.24 -7.60
CA LEU A 62 5.30 7.91 -6.35
C LEU A 62 6.52 8.43 -5.57
N GLY A 63 7.75 8.29 -6.09
CA GLY A 63 8.98 8.60 -5.36
C GLY A 63 9.27 7.64 -4.19
N LEU A 64 8.73 6.42 -4.25
CA LEU A 64 8.87 5.37 -3.25
C LEU A 64 9.62 4.15 -3.83
N ASN A 65 9.99 3.21 -2.97
CA ASN A 65 10.54 1.91 -3.38
C ASN A 65 9.56 0.80 -3.00
N ILE A 66 9.52 -0.27 -3.80
CA ILE A 66 8.81 -1.48 -3.41
C ILE A 66 9.50 -2.09 -2.19
N ALA A 67 8.71 -2.49 -1.19
CA ALA A 67 9.26 -3.00 0.06
C ALA A 67 9.92 -4.38 -0.14
N SER A 68 11.06 -4.62 0.50
CA SER A 68 11.65 -5.96 0.60
C SER A 68 10.95 -6.80 1.67
N LYS A 69 11.14 -8.12 1.63
CA LYS A 69 10.64 -9.06 2.65
C LYS A 69 11.07 -8.62 4.05
N ALA A 70 12.32 -8.24 4.23
CA ALA A 70 12.86 -7.82 5.51
C ALA A 70 12.16 -6.54 6.04
N GLN A 71 11.86 -5.58 5.15
CA GLN A 71 11.12 -4.38 5.51
C GLN A 71 9.68 -4.71 5.91
N VAL A 72 9.01 -5.61 5.18
CA VAL A 72 7.65 -6.06 5.55
C VAL A 72 7.65 -6.82 6.87
N GLN A 73 8.63 -7.68 7.14
CA GLN A 73 8.77 -8.37 8.43
C GLN A 73 8.98 -7.39 9.59
N LYS A 74 9.83 -6.36 9.39
CA LYS A 74 10.03 -5.30 10.38
C LYS A 74 8.73 -4.52 10.62
N ALA A 75 8.00 -4.16 9.57
CA ALA A 75 6.72 -3.48 9.70
C ALA A 75 5.67 -4.34 10.43
N LEU A 76 5.63 -5.64 10.12
CA LEU A 76 4.76 -6.62 10.81
C LEU A 76 5.04 -6.66 12.31
N SER A 77 6.32 -6.70 12.72
CA SER A 77 6.70 -6.64 14.14
C SER A 77 6.26 -5.35 14.85
N ARG A 78 5.89 -4.32 14.09
CA ARG A 78 5.44 -3.00 14.58
C ARG A 78 3.96 -2.75 14.38
N GLY A 79 3.17 -3.75 14.00
CA GLY A 79 1.71 -3.61 13.88
C GLY A 79 1.17 -3.70 12.45
N LEU A 80 2.01 -3.89 11.42
CA LEU A 80 1.50 -4.02 10.05
C LEU A 80 0.77 -5.35 9.88
N GLU A 81 -0.54 -5.28 9.62
CA GLU A 81 -1.32 -6.42 9.19
C GLU A 81 -2.27 -6.06 8.03
N THR A 82 -2.47 -6.98 7.10
CA THR A 82 -3.44 -6.84 6.00
C THR A 82 -4.22 -8.13 5.80
N CYS A 83 -5.32 -8.07 5.05
CA CYS A 83 -6.00 -9.27 4.52
C CYS A 83 -5.96 -9.28 2.98
N ARG A 84 -4.90 -8.71 2.40
CA ARG A 84 -4.70 -8.62 0.95
C ARG A 84 -3.25 -8.90 0.62
N PHE A 85 -3.02 -9.56 -0.50
CA PHE A 85 -1.69 -9.77 -1.03
C PHE A 85 -1.09 -8.44 -1.50
N GLY A 86 0.19 -8.21 -1.15
CA GLY A 86 1.01 -7.13 -1.68
C GLY A 86 2.31 -7.67 -2.27
N TRP A 87 2.73 -7.15 -3.42
CA TRP A 87 4.02 -7.47 -4.03
C TRP A 87 5.18 -6.91 -3.22
N ILE A 88 6.26 -7.67 -3.14
CA ILE A 88 7.55 -7.23 -2.57
C ILE A 88 8.68 -7.34 -3.60
N ASP A 89 9.83 -6.76 -3.28
CA ASP A 89 10.96 -6.64 -4.20
C ASP A 89 11.52 -8.00 -4.66
N GLU A 90 11.33 -9.04 -3.86
CA GLU A 90 11.72 -10.43 -4.15
C GLU A 90 10.79 -11.15 -5.16
N HIS A 91 9.90 -10.43 -5.84
CA HIS A 91 9.05 -10.93 -6.94
C HIS A 91 8.00 -11.98 -6.56
N PHE A 92 7.55 -11.97 -5.31
CA PHE A 92 6.35 -12.69 -4.89
C PHE A 92 5.44 -11.79 -4.06
N ALA A 93 4.22 -12.24 -3.82
CA ALA A 93 3.25 -11.51 -3.02
C ALA A 93 3.11 -12.11 -1.61
N VAL A 94 2.86 -11.26 -0.61
CA VAL A 94 2.79 -11.68 0.80
C VAL A 94 1.58 -11.08 1.51
N ILE A 95 1.16 -11.71 2.61
CA ILE A 95 0.19 -11.15 3.56
C ILE A 95 0.83 -11.11 4.96
N PRO A 96 1.14 -9.93 5.52
CA PRO A 96 1.52 -9.82 6.93
C PRO A 96 0.28 -9.98 7.82
N ARG A 97 0.31 -10.93 8.76
CA ARG A 97 -0.77 -11.20 9.72
C ARG A 97 -0.24 -11.19 11.15
N ILE A 98 -0.83 -10.37 12.02
CA ILE A 98 -0.61 -10.45 13.46
C ILE A 98 -1.60 -11.45 14.06
N HIS A 99 -2.87 -11.28 13.71
CA HIS A 99 -3.96 -12.12 14.18
C HIS A 99 -4.33 -13.19 13.13
N PRO A 100 -4.48 -14.46 13.51
CA PRO A 100 -5.00 -15.48 12.59
C PRO A 100 -6.47 -15.18 12.27
N ILE A 101 -6.81 -15.16 10.98
CA ILE A 101 -8.19 -14.99 10.51
C ILE A 101 -8.46 -16.06 9.45
N PRO A 102 -9.57 -16.83 9.53
CA PRO A 102 -9.85 -17.93 8.59
C PRO A 102 -9.81 -17.52 7.11
N SER A 103 -10.28 -16.32 6.78
CA SER A 103 -10.31 -15.78 5.42
C SER A 103 -8.99 -15.14 4.96
N CYS A 104 -7.97 -15.00 5.82
CA CYS A 104 -6.73 -14.28 5.54
C CYS A 104 -5.51 -15.15 5.86
N GLY A 105 -4.59 -15.33 4.90
CA GLY A 105 -3.29 -15.99 5.16
C GLY A 105 -3.40 -17.42 5.72
N LYS A 106 -4.41 -18.19 5.29
CA LYS A 106 -4.70 -19.56 5.75
C LYS A 106 -4.80 -19.71 7.27
N ASN A 107 -5.41 -18.72 7.95
CA ASN A 107 -5.56 -18.70 9.40
C ASN A 107 -4.22 -18.76 10.17
N LYS A 108 -3.14 -18.25 9.59
CA LYS A 108 -1.81 -18.17 10.21
C LYS A 108 -1.43 -16.73 10.54
N SER A 109 -0.66 -16.54 11.60
CA SER A 109 0.09 -15.32 11.87
C SER A 109 1.47 -15.38 11.23
N GLY A 110 2.18 -14.25 11.20
CA GLY A 110 3.47 -14.11 10.53
C GLY A 110 3.33 -13.56 9.11
N LEU A 111 4.42 -13.69 8.35
CA LEU A 111 4.45 -13.31 6.94
C LEU A 111 4.02 -14.51 6.08
N TYR A 112 2.76 -14.52 5.65
CA TYR A 112 2.24 -15.56 4.78
C TYR A 112 2.75 -15.37 3.35
N ILE A 113 3.37 -16.42 2.81
CA ILE A 113 3.83 -16.52 1.42
C ILE A 113 3.07 -17.69 0.78
N PRO A 114 2.33 -17.49 -0.31
CA PRO A 114 1.71 -18.61 -1.03
C PRO A 114 2.80 -19.48 -1.65
N HIS A 115 2.83 -20.76 -1.29
CA HIS A 115 3.64 -21.75 -2.00
C HIS A 115 2.94 -22.10 -3.32
N ASN A 116 3.68 -22.08 -4.42
CA ASN A 116 3.24 -22.57 -5.73
C ASN A 116 3.32 -24.09 -5.76
#